data_AF-A0A654INV3-F1
#
_entry.id   AF-A0A654INV3-F1
#
_cell.length_a   1.000
_cell.length_b   1.000
_cell.length_c   1.000
_cell.angle_alpha   90.00
_cell.angle_beta   90.00
_cell.angle_gamma   90.00
#
_symmetry.space_group_name_H-M   'P 1'
#
loop_
_entity.id
_entity.type
_entity.pdbx_description
1 polymer ?
#
loop_
_entity_poly.entity_id
_entity_poly.type
_entity_poly.pdbx_seq_one_letter_code
_entity_poly.pdbx_strand_id
1 'polypeptide(L)'
;MIKKYSYKDITSWFLSKESMTPKKLQKLTYYVEAWSYALFGNGILKDTSFQAWIHRPVSLELFEDYKDYGWNKIPQKTFNDEIFDEDLLNLLGSVWHTYGDRGGFELEFLSHSEEPWIKARNGLPEFEHSTKLIDPEDMKRFYKSIYIGD
;
A
#
# COMPACT_ATOMS: atom_id res chain seq x y z
N MET A 1 16.15 -13.83 7.09
CA MET A 1 15.00 -12.98 7.45
C MET A 1 15.04 -11.77 6.54
N ILE A 2 13.92 -11.41 5.93
CA ILE A 2 13.82 -10.23 5.05
C ILE A 2 13.98 -8.97 5.91
N LYS A 3 14.74 -8.00 5.40
CA LYS A 3 14.93 -6.71 6.08
C LYS A 3 13.59 -5.98 6.13
N LYS A 4 13.27 -5.37 7.27
CA LYS A 4 12.01 -4.65 7.48
C LYS A 4 12.24 -3.14 7.52
N TYR A 5 11.28 -2.41 6.98
CA TYR A 5 11.37 -0.96 6.75
C TYR A 5 10.22 -0.21 7.41
N SER A 6 10.45 1.07 7.70
CA SER A 6 9.36 1.94 8.15
C SER A 6 8.45 2.28 6.96
N TYR A 7 7.16 2.46 7.20
CA TYR A 7 6.29 3.05 6.17
C TYR A 7 6.80 4.43 5.72
N LYS A 8 7.55 5.15 6.56
CA LYS A 8 8.18 6.43 6.22
C LYS A 8 9.25 6.28 5.15
N ASP A 9 10.00 5.18 5.17
CA ASP A 9 11.00 4.90 4.15
C ASP A 9 10.31 4.69 2.80
N ILE A 10 9.30 3.80 2.78
CA ILE A 10 8.52 3.46 1.58
C ILE A 10 7.81 4.68 0.99
N THR A 11 7.16 5.47 1.84
CA THR A 11 6.43 6.67 1.40
C THR A 11 7.37 7.75 0.89
N SER A 12 8.55 7.90 1.49
CA SER A 12 9.56 8.84 1.01
C SER A 12 10.09 8.47 -0.37
N TRP A 13 10.24 7.18 -0.67
CA TRP A 13 10.60 6.74 -2.02
C TRP A 13 9.54 7.09 -3.05
N PHE A 14 8.25 6.85 -2.77
CA PHE A 14 7.18 7.24 -3.69
C PHE A 14 7.12 8.77 -3.87
N LEU A 15 7.23 9.53 -2.77
CA LEU A 15 7.29 10.99 -2.82
C LEU A 15 8.56 11.54 -3.47
N SER A 16 9.57 10.71 -3.74
CA SER A 16 10.73 11.11 -4.55
C SER A 16 10.45 11.09 -6.05
N LYS A 17 9.47 10.28 -6.49
CA LYS A 17 9.08 10.16 -7.89
C LYS A 17 8.25 11.35 -8.34
N GLU A 18 7.24 11.71 -7.56
CA GLU A 18 6.41 12.88 -7.82
C GLU A 18 5.60 13.32 -6.58
N SER A 19 5.02 14.52 -6.68
CA SER A 19 3.98 14.96 -5.76
C SER A 19 2.67 14.20 -5.97
N MET A 20 2.04 13.72 -4.90
CA MET A 20 0.83 12.90 -4.97
C MET A 20 -0.12 13.13 -3.80
N THR A 21 -1.38 12.71 -3.94
CA THR A 21 -2.36 12.85 -2.86
C THR A 21 -2.13 11.82 -1.75
N PRO A 22 -2.54 12.09 -0.49
CA PRO A 22 -2.48 11.11 0.59
C PRO A 22 -3.16 9.77 0.25
N LYS A 23 -4.27 9.84 -0.51
CA LYS A 23 -5.00 8.65 -0.97
C LYS A 23 -4.17 7.75 -1.90
N LYS A 24 -3.39 8.35 -2.83
CA LYS A 24 -2.51 7.59 -3.72
C LYS A 24 -1.34 6.99 -2.94
N LEU A 25 -0.72 7.77 -2.06
CA LEU A 25 0.40 7.34 -1.24
C LEU A 25 0.04 6.14 -0.33
N GLN A 26 -1.13 6.18 0.31
CA GLN A 26 -1.69 5.07 1.09
C GLN A 26 -1.78 3.78 0.28
N LYS A 27 -2.32 3.87 -0.93
CA LYS A 27 -2.54 2.70 -1.79
C LYS A 27 -1.24 2.13 -2.34
N LEU A 28 -0.32 2.98 -2.80
CA LEU A 28 0.98 2.52 -3.26
C LEU A 28 1.73 1.80 -2.13
N THR A 29 1.68 2.34 -0.91
CA THR A 29 2.29 1.68 0.27
C THR A 29 1.61 0.36 0.61
N TYR A 30 0.28 0.27 0.51
CA TYR A 30 -0.47 -0.98 0.65
C TYR A 30 -0.04 -2.04 -0.37
N TYR A 31 0.07 -1.67 -1.66
CA TYR A 31 0.48 -2.61 -2.69
C TYR A 31 1.89 -3.15 -2.44
N VAL A 32 2.84 -2.33 -1.96
CA VAL A 32 4.17 -2.83 -1.56
C VAL A 32 4.06 -3.90 -0.48
N GLU A 33 3.30 -3.64 0.59
CA GLU A 33 3.13 -4.61 1.68
C GLU A 33 2.46 -5.90 1.19
N ALA A 34 1.40 -5.79 0.39
CA ALA A 34 0.64 -6.93 -0.11
C ALA A 34 1.45 -7.80 -1.09
N TRP A 35 2.16 -7.18 -2.03
CA TRP A 35 3.05 -7.89 -2.94
C TRP A 35 4.27 -8.47 -2.21
N SER A 36 4.76 -7.82 -1.14
CA SER A 36 5.83 -8.37 -0.30
C SER A 36 5.41 -9.70 0.35
N TYR A 37 4.19 -9.77 0.90
CA TYR A 37 3.64 -11.03 1.40
C TYR A 37 3.58 -12.13 0.32
N ALA A 38 3.17 -11.79 -0.90
CA ALA A 38 3.05 -12.74 -2.00
C ALA A 38 4.40 -13.26 -2.51
N LEU A 39 5.35 -12.35 -2.75
CA LEU A 39 6.63 -12.64 -3.40
C LEU A 39 7.68 -13.14 -2.41
N PHE A 40 7.74 -12.56 -1.23
CA PHE A 40 8.77 -12.87 -0.23
C PHE A 40 8.23 -13.70 0.94
N GLY A 41 6.92 -13.94 0.97
CA GLY A 41 6.26 -14.76 1.98
C GLY A 41 6.02 -14.08 3.33
N ASN A 42 6.48 -12.84 3.50
CA ASN A 42 6.34 -11.99 4.69
C ASN A 42 6.20 -10.53 4.26
N GLY A 43 5.56 -9.69 5.06
CA GLY A 43 5.45 -8.25 4.79
C GLY A 43 6.79 -7.53 4.87
N ILE A 44 6.86 -6.30 4.41
CA ILE A 44 8.07 -5.49 4.44
C ILE A 44 8.04 -4.44 5.57
N LEU A 45 6.85 -4.01 5.97
CA LEU A 45 6.65 -2.97 6.96
C LEU A 45 6.82 -3.51 8.40
N LYS A 46 7.37 -2.68 9.29
CA LYS A 46 7.56 -3.02 10.73
C LYS A 46 6.71 -2.23 11.70
N ASP A 47 6.18 -1.09 11.27
CA ASP A 47 5.62 -0.06 12.14
C ASP A 47 4.22 0.40 11.69
N THR A 48 3.56 -0.36 10.82
CA THR A 48 2.17 -0.15 10.48
C THR A 48 1.51 -1.42 9.96
N SER A 49 0.18 -1.37 9.83
CA SER A 49 -0.67 -2.40 9.24
C SER A 49 -1.85 -1.71 8.54
N PHE A 50 -2.60 -2.44 7.71
CA PHE A 50 -3.69 -1.88 6.92
C PHE A 50 -5.07 -2.31 7.43
N GLN A 51 -5.97 -1.34 7.57
CA GLN A 51 -7.37 -1.51 7.91
C GLN A 51 -8.24 -1.38 6.65
N ALA A 52 -9.35 -2.11 6.60
CA ALA A 52 -10.27 -2.09 5.46
C ALA A 52 -11.36 -1.02 5.57
N TRP A 53 -10.96 0.26 5.45
CA TRP A 53 -11.89 1.40 5.49
C TRP A 53 -12.82 1.40 4.26
N ILE A 54 -13.89 2.21 4.33
CA ILE A 54 -14.98 2.29 3.33
C ILE A 54 -14.47 2.42 1.89
N HIS A 55 -13.40 3.18 1.67
CA HIS A 55 -12.93 3.55 0.32
C HIS A 55 -11.59 2.95 -0.08
N ARG A 56 -10.91 2.23 0.82
CA ARG A 56 -9.55 1.71 0.61
C ARG A 56 -8.99 0.98 1.84
N PRO A 57 -7.95 0.17 1.65
CA PRO A 57 -6.95 -0.11 2.66
C PRO A 57 -6.32 1.18 3.21
N VAL A 58 -6.24 1.31 4.54
CA VAL A 58 -5.64 2.47 5.22
C VAL A 58 -4.69 2.01 6.31
N SER A 59 -3.45 2.47 6.24
CA SER A 59 -2.56 2.52 7.40
C SER A 59 -2.92 3.73 8.24
N LEU A 60 -3.21 3.51 9.53
CA LEU A 60 -3.63 4.59 10.44
C LEU A 60 -2.48 5.58 10.67
N GLU A 61 -1.27 5.08 10.92
CA GLU A 61 -0.08 5.90 11.14
C GLU A 61 0.22 6.77 9.91
N LEU A 62 0.17 6.18 8.71
CA LEU A 62 0.33 6.91 7.46
C LEU A 62 -0.82 7.90 7.21
N PHE A 63 -2.03 7.61 7.69
CA PHE A 63 -3.15 8.52 7.54
C PHE A 63 -2.94 9.75 8.42
N GLU A 64 -2.62 9.54 9.69
CA GLU A 64 -2.39 10.63 10.64
C GLU A 64 -1.25 11.56 10.21
N ASP A 65 -0.16 11.01 9.66
CA ASP A 65 0.99 11.80 9.19
C ASP A 65 0.67 12.73 8.01
N TYR A 66 -0.35 12.42 7.21
CA TYR A 66 -0.65 13.14 5.95
C TYR A 66 -2.09 13.64 5.81
N LYS A 67 -2.96 13.44 6.82
CA LYS A 67 -4.39 13.81 6.75
C LYS A 67 -4.61 15.30 6.52
N ASP A 68 -3.72 16.16 7.01
CA ASP A 68 -3.86 17.62 6.92
C ASP A 68 -3.68 18.14 5.48
N TYR A 69 -3.09 17.35 4.58
CA TYR A 69 -3.09 17.66 3.15
C TYR A 69 -4.49 17.51 2.53
N GLY A 70 -5.36 16.68 3.11
CA GLY A 70 -6.69 16.39 2.60
C GLY A 70 -6.66 15.89 1.15
N TRP A 71 -7.19 16.72 0.24
CA TRP A 71 -7.23 16.45 -1.20
C TRP A 71 -6.02 17.02 -1.96
N ASN A 72 -5.20 17.83 -1.30
CA ASN A 72 -4.03 18.45 -1.90
C ASN A 72 -2.89 17.43 -2.08
N LYS A 73 -1.98 17.74 -3.00
CA LYS A 73 -0.78 16.94 -3.19
C LYS A 73 0.20 17.19 -2.05
N ILE A 74 0.77 16.11 -1.54
CA ILE A 74 1.97 16.12 -0.71
C ILE A 74 3.14 16.49 -1.64
N PRO A 75 3.96 17.49 -1.28
CA PRO A 75 5.11 17.88 -2.08
C PRO A 75 6.08 16.73 -2.33
N GLN A 76 6.69 16.72 -3.52
CA GLN A 76 7.80 15.83 -3.82
C GLN A 76 8.97 16.12 -2.86
N LYS A 77 9.70 15.08 -2.46
CA LYS A 77 10.83 15.20 -1.52
C LYS A 77 12.08 14.58 -2.13
N THR A 78 13.25 15.06 -1.71
CA THR A 78 14.49 14.35 -1.98
C THR A 78 14.56 13.11 -1.10
N PHE A 79 15.11 12.03 -1.65
CA PHE A 79 15.23 10.75 -0.96
C PHE A 79 16.60 10.13 -1.23
N ASN A 80 17.18 9.50 -0.20
CA ASN A 80 18.39 8.70 -0.31
C ASN A 80 17.99 7.22 -0.23
N ASP A 81 18.17 6.48 -1.32
CA ASP A 81 17.80 5.07 -1.46
C ASP A 81 18.86 4.08 -0.97
N GLU A 82 20.01 4.56 -0.48
CA GLU A 82 21.09 3.73 0.10
C GLU A 82 20.64 2.84 1.28
N ILE A 83 19.49 3.15 1.88
CA ILE A 83 18.92 2.34 2.96
C ILE A 83 18.25 1.05 2.46
N PHE A 84 17.90 0.97 1.17
CA PHE A 84 17.15 -0.12 0.57
C PHE A 84 18.04 -1.22 0.00
N ASP A 85 17.59 -2.46 0.15
CA ASP A 85 18.18 -3.58 -0.57
C ASP A 85 17.58 -3.69 -1.98
N GLU A 86 18.23 -4.49 -2.83
CA GLU A 86 17.85 -4.65 -4.23
C GLU A 86 16.45 -5.26 -4.37
N ASP A 87 16.10 -6.22 -3.51
CA ASP A 87 14.77 -6.85 -3.51
C ASP A 87 13.66 -5.82 -3.27
N LEU A 88 13.82 -4.93 -2.29
CA LEU A 88 12.86 -3.85 -2.05
C LEU A 88 12.83 -2.84 -3.20
N LEU A 89 13.97 -2.45 -3.75
CA LEU A 89 14.01 -1.51 -4.88
C LEU A 89 13.29 -2.05 -6.11
N ASN A 90 13.47 -3.34 -6.41
CA ASN A 90 12.78 -4.03 -7.50
C ASN A 90 11.27 -4.10 -7.26
N LEU A 91 10.85 -4.39 -6.03
CA LEU A 91 9.44 -4.39 -5.65
C LEU A 91 8.82 -2.98 -5.77
N LEU A 92 9.47 -1.95 -5.24
CA LEU A 92 9.04 -0.56 -5.34
C LEU A 92 8.91 -0.12 -6.80
N GLY A 93 9.91 -0.45 -7.62
CA GLY A 93 9.89 -0.20 -9.06
C GLY A 93 8.71 -0.89 -9.75
N SER A 94 8.44 -2.15 -9.43
CA SER A 94 7.32 -2.92 -10.01
C SER A 94 5.95 -2.37 -9.61
N VAL A 95 5.79 -1.99 -8.33
CA VAL A 95 4.56 -1.33 -7.84
C VAL A 95 4.39 0.03 -8.51
N TRP A 96 5.47 0.81 -8.64
CA TRP A 96 5.43 2.09 -9.33
C TRP A 96 5.05 1.93 -10.80
N HIS A 97 5.64 0.98 -11.50
CA HIS A 97 5.31 0.71 -12.90
C HIS A 97 3.85 0.30 -13.09
N THR A 98 3.30 -0.51 -12.17
CA THR A 98 1.94 -1.07 -12.30
C THR A 98 0.84 -0.10 -11.88
N TYR A 99 1.10 0.70 -10.84
CA TYR A 99 0.08 1.51 -10.15
C TYR A 99 0.41 3.00 -10.10
N GLY A 100 1.65 3.39 -10.42
CA GLY A 100 2.17 4.74 -10.28
C GLY A 100 1.46 5.76 -11.15
N ASP A 101 1.03 5.41 -12.36
CA ASP A 101 0.29 6.33 -13.23
C ASP A 101 -1.20 6.43 -12.88
N ARG A 102 -1.71 5.56 -12.00
CA ARG A 102 -3.13 5.48 -11.66
C ARG A 102 -3.56 6.57 -10.69
N GLY A 103 -4.76 7.09 -10.91
CA GLY A 103 -5.40 8.05 -10.03
C GLY A 103 -5.98 7.43 -8.76
N GLY A 104 -6.32 8.26 -7.77
CA GLY A 104 -6.89 7.79 -6.50
C GLY A 104 -8.22 7.02 -6.64
N PHE A 105 -9.01 7.32 -7.69
CA PHE A 105 -10.27 6.64 -8.03
C PHE A 105 -10.04 5.29 -8.69
N GLU A 106 -9.14 5.18 -9.65
CA GLU A 106 -8.83 3.90 -10.31
C GLU A 106 -8.26 2.90 -9.32
N LEU A 107 -7.36 3.36 -8.44
CA LEU A 107 -6.84 2.54 -7.36
C LEU A 107 -7.92 2.19 -6.32
N GLU A 108 -9.05 2.90 -6.24
CA GLU A 108 -10.18 2.57 -5.34
C GLU A 108 -10.97 1.43 -5.91
N PHE A 109 -11.34 1.59 -7.17
CA PHE A 109 -12.03 0.56 -7.93
C PHE A 109 -11.26 -0.77 -7.88
N LEU A 110 -9.94 -0.74 -8.05
CA LEU A 110 -9.09 -1.91 -7.87
C LEU A 110 -9.27 -2.52 -6.49
N SER A 111 -8.96 -1.78 -5.41
CA SER A 111 -9.02 -2.32 -4.05
C SER A 111 -10.40 -2.87 -3.66
N HIS A 112 -11.49 -2.30 -4.21
CA HIS A 112 -12.85 -2.79 -3.95
C HIS A 112 -13.18 -4.09 -4.69
N SER A 113 -12.40 -4.45 -5.70
CA SER A 113 -12.48 -5.72 -6.42
C SER A 113 -11.55 -6.81 -5.88
N GLU A 114 -10.68 -6.47 -4.91
CA GLU A 114 -9.64 -7.36 -4.41
C GLU A 114 -10.06 -8.11 -3.14
N GLU A 115 -9.83 -9.42 -3.13
CA GLU A 115 -10.27 -10.33 -2.07
C GLU A 115 -9.83 -9.93 -0.64
N PRO A 116 -8.60 -9.44 -0.38
CA PRO A 116 -8.17 -9.11 0.98
C PRO A 116 -9.01 -8.02 1.63
N TRP A 117 -9.35 -6.98 0.87
CA TRP A 117 -10.20 -5.89 1.36
C TRP A 117 -11.65 -6.33 1.51
N ILE A 118 -12.18 -7.11 0.55
CA ILE A 118 -13.54 -7.65 0.58
C ILE A 118 -13.74 -8.54 1.82
N LYS A 119 -12.80 -9.47 2.07
CA LYS A 119 -12.86 -10.38 3.23
C LYS A 119 -12.81 -9.63 4.55
N ALA A 120 -11.92 -8.66 4.68
CA ALA A 120 -11.82 -7.84 5.89
C ALA A 120 -13.12 -7.04 6.17
N ARG A 121 -13.91 -6.76 5.13
CA ARG A 121 -15.23 -6.10 5.25
C ARG A 121 -16.42 -7.05 5.24
N ASN A 122 -16.20 -8.37 5.27
CA ASN A 122 -17.29 -9.34 5.29
C ASN A 122 -18.25 -9.08 6.46
N GLY A 123 -19.55 -9.13 6.16
CA GLY A 123 -20.64 -8.84 7.09
C GLY A 123 -20.93 -7.35 7.34
N LEU A 124 -20.23 -6.43 6.65
CA LEU A 124 -20.49 -4.99 6.75
C LEU A 124 -21.28 -4.49 5.52
N PRO A 125 -22.25 -3.58 5.71
CA PRO A 125 -22.83 -2.77 4.65
C PRO A 125 -21.76 -1.99 3.87
N GLU A 126 -22.05 -1.69 2.60
CA GLU A 126 -21.12 -1.03 1.66
C GLU A 126 -20.48 0.23 2.26
N PHE A 127 -21.29 1.10 2.88
CA PHE A 127 -20.85 2.38 3.44
C PHE A 127 -20.57 2.34 4.94
N GLU A 128 -20.55 1.17 5.58
CA GLU A 128 -20.24 1.08 7.00
C GLU A 128 -18.75 1.30 7.26
N HIS A 129 -18.45 2.19 8.22
CA HIS A 129 -17.09 2.44 8.69
C HIS A 129 -16.49 1.15 9.26
N SER A 130 -15.23 0.90 8.93
CA SER A 130 -14.50 -0.26 9.43
C SER A 130 -13.07 0.10 9.72
N THR A 131 -12.58 -0.39 10.84
CA THR A 131 -11.17 -0.38 11.24
C THR A 131 -10.61 -1.81 11.34
N LYS A 132 -11.35 -2.81 10.83
CA LYS A 132 -10.89 -4.20 10.80
C LYS A 132 -9.59 -4.30 10.01
N LEU A 133 -8.60 -4.98 10.58
CA LEU A 133 -7.33 -5.24 9.91
C LEU A 133 -7.53 -6.17 8.72
N ILE A 134 -6.78 -5.92 7.65
CA ILE A 134 -6.66 -6.82 6.50
C ILE A 134 -5.67 -7.92 6.88
N ASP A 135 -6.09 -9.17 6.72
CA ASP A 135 -5.26 -10.33 7.08
C ASP A 135 -4.06 -10.44 6.11
N PRO A 136 -2.82 -10.46 6.63
CA PRO A 136 -1.62 -10.77 5.85
C PRO A 136 -1.70 -12.04 4.99
N GLU A 137 -2.37 -13.08 5.47
CA GLU A 137 -2.51 -14.33 4.74
C GLU A 137 -3.49 -14.19 3.56
N ASP A 138 -4.52 -13.36 3.70
CA ASP A 138 -5.41 -13.03 2.57
C ASP A 138 -4.65 -12.22 1.51
N MET A 139 -3.85 -11.23 1.93
CA MET A 139 -2.96 -10.49 1.02
C MET A 139 -2.04 -11.46 0.27
N LYS A 140 -1.32 -12.30 1.00
CA LYS A 140 -0.41 -13.30 0.45
C LYS A 140 -1.09 -14.20 -0.59
N ARG A 141 -2.25 -14.76 -0.25
CA ARG A 141 -2.97 -15.70 -1.13
C ARG A 141 -3.46 -15.02 -2.39
N PHE A 142 -4.13 -13.89 -2.25
CA PHE A 142 -4.72 -13.19 -3.39
C PHE A 142 -3.65 -12.70 -4.36
N TYR A 143 -2.65 -11.96 -3.88
CA TYR A 143 -1.61 -11.40 -4.75
C TYR A 143 -0.73 -12.48 -5.38
N LYS A 144 -0.51 -13.60 -4.69
CA LYS A 144 0.13 -14.77 -5.29
C LYS A 144 -0.73 -15.45 -6.37
N SER A 145 -2.07 -15.44 -6.22
CA SER A 145 -2.98 -16.05 -7.20
C SER A 145 -3.06 -15.29 -8.52
N ILE A 146 -2.81 -13.98 -8.50
CA ILE A 146 -2.78 -13.12 -9.70
C ILE A 146 -1.36 -12.87 -10.21
N TYR A 147 -0.35 -13.40 -9.52
CA TYR A 147 1.03 -13.30 -9.96
C TYR A 147 1.26 -14.21 -11.17
N ILE A 148 1.50 -13.60 -12.32
CA ILE A 148 1.99 -14.28 -13.51
C ILE A 148 3.48 -13.98 -13.53
N GLY A 149 4.29 -14.93 -13.04
CA GLY A 149 5.74 -14.82 -13.15
C GLY A 149 6.15 -14.91 -14.62
N ASP A 150 7.20 -14.18 -14.98
CA ASP A 150 7.93 -14.40 -16.23
C ASP A 150 8.75 -15.70 -16.17
#